data_AF-A0A067NPJ2-F1
#
_entry.id   AF-A0A067NPJ2-F1
#
_cell.length_a   1.000
_cell.length_b   1.000
_cell.length_c   1.000
_cell.angle_alpha   90.00
_cell.angle_beta   90.00
_cell.angle_gamma   90.00
#
_symmetry.space_group_name_H-M   'P 1'
#
loop_
_entity.id
_entity.type
_entity.pdbx_description
1 polymer ?
#
loop_
_entity_poly.entity_id
_entity_poly.type
_entity_poly.pdbx_seq_one_letter_code
_entity_poly.pdbx_strand_id
1 'polypeptide(L)'
;LQWISAHDDVAGNEQADTLGKEAATGKAQPAEYCPLLLHDLCCPYNLPKLLYNKAAVCKEARQRVSLQWEAKWKKSTHRAKLERVDPGLKVGKY
;
A
#
# COMPACT_ATOMS: atom_id res chain seq x y z
N LEU A 1 -16.40 -16.49 -4.57
CA LEU A 1 -15.47 -15.63 -5.34
C LEU A 1 -15.02 -16.42 -6.55
N GLN A 2 -15.26 -15.90 -7.74
CA GLN A 2 -14.89 -16.53 -9.00
C GLN A 2 -13.93 -15.58 -9.72
N TRP A 3 -12.74 -16.08 -10.04
CA TRP A 3 -11.78 -15.33 -10.84
C TRP A 3 -12.15 -15.50 -12.31
N ILE A 4 -12.26 -14.39 -13.02
CA ILE A 4 -12.72 -14.35 -14.42
C ILE A 4 -11.57 -13.77 -15.25
N SER A 5 -11.32 -14.31 -16.45
CA SER A 5 -10.33 -13.74 -17.35
C SER A 5 -10.83 -12.40 -17.91
N ALA A 6 -9.90 -11.48 -18.18
CA ALA A 6 -10.23 -10.13 -18.66
C ALA A 6 -10.91 -10.11 -20.04
N HIS A 7 -10.78 -11.19 -20.82
CA HIS A 7 -11.23 -11.28 -22.22
C HIS A 7 -12.32 -12.34 -22.44
N ASP A 8 -12.95 -12.84 -21.37
CA ASP A 8 -13.97 -13.89 -21.47
C ASP A 8 -15.37 -13.34 -21.86
N ASP A 9 -15.46 -12.12 -22.42
CA ASP A 9 -16.71 -11.42 -22.80
C ASP A 9 -17.84 -11.56 -21.75
N VAL A 10 -17.46 -11.57 -20.47
CA VAL A 10 -18.42 -11.74 -19.39
C VAL A 10 -19.26 -10.48 -19.28
N ALA A 11 -20.57 -10.65 -19.43
CA ALA A 11 -21.55 -9.59 -19.32
C ALA A 11 -21.34 -8.79 -18.02
N GLY A 12 -21.06 -7.49 -18.15
CA GLY A 12 -20.81 -6.57 -17.04
C GLY A 12 -19.34 -6.36 -16.67
N ASN A 13 -18.41 -7.19 -17.13
CA ASN A 13 -16.98 -7.01 -16.87
C ASN A 13 -16.42 -5.76 -17.57
N GLU A 14 -16.77 -5.55 -18.84
CA GLU A 14 -16.38 -4.35 -19.59
C GLU A 14 -17.00 -3.07 -19.02
N GLN A 15 -18.24 -3.16 -18.56
CA GLN A 15 -18.93 -2.05 -17.90
C GLN A 15 -18.25 -1.71 -16.57
N ALA A 16 -17.86 -2.72 -15.79
CA ALA A 16 -17.12 -2.53 -14.55
C ALA A 16 -15.73 -1.91 -14.79
N ASP A 17 -15.02 -2.34 -15.83
CA ASP A 17 -13.72 -1.75 -16.22
C ASP A 17 -13.87 -0.27 -16.64
N THR A 18 -14.90 0.04 -17.43
CA THR A 18 -15.21 1.41 -17.85
C THR A 18 -15.51 2.30 -16.64
N LEU A 19 -16.37 1.86 -15.72
CA LEU A 19 -16.68 2.59 -14.49
C LEU A 19 -15.45 2.73 -13.58
N GLY A 20 -14.58 1.72 -13.53
CA GLY A 20 -13.31 1.77 -12.79
C GLY A 20 -12.36 2.84 -13.33
N LYS A 21 -12.27 2.97 -14.66
CA LYS A 21 -11.48 4.01 -15.33
C LYS A 21 -12.05 5.40 -15.06
N GLU A 22 -13.36 5.58 -15.13
CA GLU A 22 -14.01 6.86 -14.82
C GLU A 22 -13.79 7.27 -13.35
N ALA A 23 -13.92 6.33 -12.41
CA ALA A 23 -13.61 6.56 -11.00
C ALA A 23 -12.14 6.97 -10.78
N ALA A 24 -11.20 6.34 -11.49
CA ALA A 24 -9.78 6.70 -11.42
C ALA A 24 -9.49 8.13 -11.92
N THR A 25 -10.32 8.66 -12.82
CA THR A 25 -10.24 10.07 -13.28
C THR A 25 -10.89 11.06 -12.32
N GLY A 26 -11.44 10.60 -11.19
CA GLY A 26 -12.07 11.43 -10.17
C GLY A 26 -13.57 11.67 -10.37
N LYS A 27 -14.20 11.02 -11.35
CA LYS A 27 -15.66 11.01 -11.49
C LYS A 27 -16.23 9.92 -10.59
N ALA A 28 -16.66 10.31 -9.39
CA ALA A 28 -17.30 9.41 -8.44
C ALA A 28 -18.82 9.38 -8.65
N GLN A 29 -19.42 8.19 -8.49
CA GLN A 29 -20.87 8.05 -8.38
C GLN A 29 -21.37 8.46 -6.99
N PRO A 30 -22.67 8.77 -6.82
CA PRO A 30 -23.26 9.08 -5.53
C PRO A 30 -22.97 7.98 -4.50
N ALA A 31 -22.76 8.38 -3.24
CA ALA A 31 -22.41 7.47 -2.16
C ALA A 31 -23.38 6.28 -2.07
N GLU A 32 -24.67 6.49 -2.35
CA GLU A 32 -25.77 5.50 -2.35
C GLU A 32 -25.51 4.22 -3.17
N TYR A 33 -24.61 4.26 -4.16
CA TYR A 33 -24.24 3.09 -4.96
C TYR A 33 -23.07 2.31 -4.36
N CYS A 34 -22.43 2.83 -3.31
CA CYS A 34 -21.42 2.10 -2.57
C CYS A 34 -22.08 1.06 -1.67
N PRO A 35 -21.51 -0.15 -1.54
CA PRO A 35 -21.94 -1.07 -0.50
C PRO A 35 -21.82 -0.40 0.88
N LEU A 36 -22.76 -0.70 1.78
CA LEU A 36 -22.84 -0.11 3.14
C LEU A 36 -21.51 -0.14 3.91
N LEU A 37 -20.69 -1.17 3.70
CA LEU A 37 -19.35 -1.30 4.27
C LEU A 37 -18.41 -0.13 3.92
N LEU A 38 -18.64 0.53 2.78
CA LEU A 38 -17.89 1.70 2.32
C LEU A 38 -18.59 3.02 2.65
N HIS A 39 -19.90 3.02 2.93
CA HIS A 39 -20.60 4.20 3.46
C HIS A 39 -20.08 4.58 4.84
N ASP A 40 -19.81 3.60 5.70
CA ASP A 40 -19.30 3.81 7.06
C ASP A 40 -17.92 4.48 7.10
N LEU A 41 -17.17 4.46 6.00
CA LEU A 41 -15.90 5.19 5.86
C LEU A 41 -16.11 6.68 5.53
N CYS A 42 -17.30 7.06 5.06
CA CYS A 42 -17.70 8.42 4.70
C CYS A 42 -18.66 9.05 5.71
N CYS A 43 -19.10 8.32 6.74
CA CYS A 43 -19.99 8.85 7.76
C CYS A 43 -19.26 9.75 8.80
N PRO A 44 -19.79 10.94 9.14
CA PRO A 44 -19.24 11.80 10.20
C PRO A 44 -19.39 11.22 11.62
N TYR A 45 -20.12 10.12 11.77
CA TYR A 45 -20.48 9.52 13.05
C TYR A 45 -19.74 8.20 13.27
N ASN A 46 -18.56 8.30 13.89
CA ASN A 46 -18.04 7.38 14.91
C ASN A 46 -18.18 5.87 14.67
N LEU A 47 -17.73 5.36 13.52
CA LEU A 47 -17.13 4.02 13.47
C LEU A 47 -15.61 4.19 13.52
N PRO A 48 -14.86 3.26 14.15
CA PRO A 48 -13.43 3.36 14.17
C PRO A 48 -12.99 3.29 12.71
N LYS A 49 -12.48 4.42 12.17
CA LYS A 49 -11.57 4.41 11.03
C LYS A 49 -10.75 3.14 11.16
N LEU A 50 -10.57 2.37 10.09
CA LEU A 50 -9.45 1.44 10.04
C LEU A 50 -8.21 2.29 10.36
N LEU A 51 -7.83 2.34 11.64
CA LEU A 51 -7.00 3.41 12.20
C LEU A 51 -5.67 3.42 11.45
N TYR A 52 -5.30 2.24 10.95
CA TYR A 52 -4.16 2.03 10.11
C TYR A 52 -4.46 0.94 9.06
N ASN A 53 -4.15 1.24 7.79
CA ASN A 53 -4.02 0.22 6.77
C ASN A 53 -2.85 -0.71 7.15
N LYS A 54 -3.06 -2.03 7.17
CA LYS A 54 -2.01 -3.02 7.46
C LYS A 54 -0.75 -2.79 6.62
N ALA A 55 -0.90 -2.46 5.33
CA ALA A 55 0.21 -2.14 4.45
C ALA A 55 0.97 -0.88 4.90
N ALA A 56 0.25 0.14 5.38
CA ALA A 56 0.86 1.36 5.91
C ALA A 56 1.65 1.08 7.21
N VAL A 57 1.10 0.28 8.13
CA VAL A 57 1.80 -0.15 9.36
C VAL A 57 3.07 -0.93 9.02
N CYS A 58 2.98 -1.89 8.10
CA CYS A 58 4.13 -2.68 7.69
C CYS A 58 5.19 -1.81 7.01
N LYS A 59 4.79 -0.84 6.18
CA LYS A 59 5.70 0.11 5.53
C LYS A 59 6.44 0.96 6.57
N GLU A 60 5.71 1.53 7.53
CA GLU A 60 6.28 2.33 8.60
C GLU A 60 7.26 1.51 9.46
N ALA A 61 6.88 0.30 9.85
CA ALA A 61 7.75 -0.61 10.60
C ALA A 61 9.06 -0.90 9.84
N ARG A 62 8.99 -1.20 8.54
CA ARG A 62 10.18 -1.42 7.69
C ARG A 62 11.07 -0.18 7.63
N GLN A 63 10.49 1.01 7.50
CA GLN A 63 11.24 2.26 7.50
C GLN A 63 11.96 2.51 8.83
N ARG A 64 11.28 2.30 9.96
CA ARG A 64 11.88 2.44 11.30
C ARG A 64 13.06 1.49 11.50
N VAL A 65 12.92 0.23 11.08
CA VAL A 65 14.00 -0.75 11.11
C VAL A 65 15.18 -0.26 10.26
N SER A 66 14.95 0.16 9.02
CA SER A 66 16.01 0.66 8.14
C SER A 66 16.82 1.81 8.79
N LEU A 67 16.14 2.77 9.43
CA LEU A 67 16.80 3.89 10.11
C LEU A 67 17.67 3.44 11.28
N GLN A 68 17.17 2.51 12.10
CA GLN A 68 17.92 1.98 13.24
C GLN A 68 19.16 1.21 12.77
N TRP A 69 19.03 0.43 11.71
CA TRP A 69 20.13 -0.31 11.14
C TRP A 69 21.19 0.63 10.57
N GLU A 70 20.82 1.68 9.84
CA GLU A 70 21.77 2.69 9.36
C GLU A 70 22.52 3.36 10.51
N ALA A 71 21.82 3.71 11.60
CA ALA A 71 22.44 4.30 12.79
C ALA A 71 23.45 3.33 13.45
N LYS A 72 23.11 2.04 13.55
CA LYS A 72 24.01 0.99 14.06
C LYS A 72 25.20 0.77 13.14
N TRP A 73 24.98 0.75 11.83
CA TRP A 73 26.03 0.59 10.83
C TRP A 73 27.04 1.72 10.88
N LYS A 74 26.59 2.97 10.97
CA LYS A 74 27.46 4.14 11.12
C LYS A 74 28.39 4.04 12.32
N LYS A 75 27.94 3.39 13.41
CA LYS A 75 28.69 3.17 14.65
C LYS A 75 29.52 1.87 14.65
N SER A 76 29.38 1.02 13.63
CA SER A 76 30.07 -0.27 13.59
C SER A 76 31.56 -0.11 13.34
N THR A 77 32.38 -0.82 14.10
CA THR A 77 33.83 -0.94 13.88
C THR A 77 34.16 -1.57 12.53
N HIS A 78 33.25 -2.38 11.99
CA HIS A 78 33.44 -3.07 10.71
C HIS A 78 33.14 -2.19 9.49
N ARG A 79 32.49 -1.03 9.68
CA ARG A 79 32.05 -0.16 8.59
C ARG A 79 33.21 0.23 7.67
N ALA A 80 34.32 0.70 8.22
CA ALA A 80 35.47 1.15 7.42
C ALA A 80 36.10 0.02 6.58
N LYS A 81 36.08 -1.22 7.10
CA LYS A 81 36.58 -2.38 6.37
C LYS A 81 35.63 -2.80 5.25
N LEU A 82 34.33 -2.77 5.52
CA LEU A 82 33.31 -3.25 4.59
C LEU A 82 32.95 -2.22 3.52
N GLU A 83 32.95 -0.91 3.83
CA GLU A 83 32.78 0.16 2.82
C GLU A 83 33.90 0.13 1.77
N ARG A 84 35.09 -0.36 2.12
CA ARG A 84 36.20 -0.55 1.17
C ARG A 84 35.92 -1.70 0.20
N VAL A 85 35.28 -2.76 0.67
CA VAL A 85 35.00 -3.97 -0.12
C VAL A 85 33.77 -3.76 -0.99
N ASP A 86 32.71 -3.22 -0.41
CA ASP A 86 31.45 -2.90 -1.09
C ASP A 86 30.90 -1.56 -0.59
N PRO A 87 31.15 -0.46 -1.32
CA PRO A 87 30.61 0.85 -1.00
C PRO A 87 29.07 0.90 -1.05
N GLY A 88 28.44 -0.04 -1.75
CA GLY A 88 26.99 -0.17 -1.91
C GLY A 88 26.32 -0.94 -0.76
N LEU A 89 27.10 -1.54 0.15
CA LEU A 89 26.60 -2.34 1.27
C LEU A 89 25.87 -1.45 2.28
N LYS A 90 24.56 -1.28 2.07
CA LYS A 90 23.65 -0.65 3.01
C LYS A 90 22.89 -1.74 3.75
N VAL A 91 22.97 -1.73 5.07
CA VAL A 91 22.13 -2.58 5.92
C VAL A 91 20.65 -2.34 5.64
N GLY A 92 19.90 -3.42 5.41
CA GLY A 92 18.46 -3.37 5.10
C GLY A 92 18.10 -3.49 3.61
N LYS A 93 19.05 -3.79 2.72
CA LYS A 93 18.80 -4.08 1.29
C LYS A 93 18.49 -5.55 0.95
N TYR A 94 18.24 -6.40 1.95
CA TYR A 94 17.84 -7.80 1.76
C TYR A 94 16.51 -8.06 2.44
#